data_AF-A0A1E7Z7B0-F1
#
_entry.id   AF-A0A1E7Z7B0-F1
#
_cell.length_a   1.000
_cell.length_b   1.000
_cell.length_c   1.000
_cell.angle_alpha   90.00
_cell.angle_beta   90.00
_cell.angle_gamma   90.00
#
_symmetry.space_group_name_H-M   'P 1'
#
loop_
_entity.id
_entity.type
_entity.pdbx_description
1 polymer ?
#
loop_
_entity_poly.entity_id
_entity_poly.type
_entity_poly.pdbx_seq_one_letter_code
_entity_poly.pdbx_strand_id
1 'polypeptide(L)'
;MAVLVYLAEHAHTVVSQEALYNAVWPRGIFNPGVLQRCIAQLRKALSDDAKNPVFIKTHPKRGYSLEATPERKMTSSSKPWLPIFVITVAVLLLTIGFVGKPTEPTFTGRLTAITSSDSYDFYPAYTQDEKSLAFIRQSEHGSQIVVIDSQTGKEMLSLNKNLNYQGLAWAADGLTLY
;
A
#
# COMPACT_ATOMS: atom_id res chain seq x y z
N MET A 1 24.01 8.55 -24.59
CA MET A 1 23.57 9.66 -25.48
C MET A 1 24.62 10.76 -25.64
N ALA A 2 25.42 11.10 -24.61
CA ALA A 2 26.45 12.15 -24.70
C ALA A 2 27.47 11.98 -25.85
N VAL A 3 27.94 10.76 -26.14
CA VAL A 3 28.85 10.48 -27.29
C VAL A 3 28.25 10.92 -28.63
N LEU A 4 26.97 10.61 -28.89
CA LEU A 4 26.31 10.99 -30.14
C LEU A 4 26.11 12.49 -30.24
N VAL A 5 25.75 13.14 -29.12
CA VAL A 5 25.58 14.60 -29.06
C VAL A 5 26.89 15.30 -29.41
N TYR A 6 27.99 14.89 -28.80
CA TYR A 6 29.30 15.51 -29.06
C TYR A 6 29.76 15.30 -30.51
N LEU A 7 29.53 14.11 -31.08
CA LEU A 7 29.79 13.85 -32.50
C LEU A 7 28.88 14.67 -33.43
N ALA A 8 27.63 14.93 -33.03
CA ALA A 8 26.67 15.72 -33.79
C ALA A 8 26.98 17.23 -33.75
N GLU A 9 27.49 17.72 -32.62
CA GLU A 9 28.03 19.09 -32.50
C GLU A 9 29.24 19.32 -33.40
N HIS A 10 30.02 18.26 -33.65
CA HIS A 10 31.21 18.24 -34.50
C HIS A 10 30.97 17.45 -35.80
N ALA A 11 29.73 17.48 -36.33
CA ALA A 11 29.36 16.75 -37.54
C ALA A 11 30.33 17.06 -38.71
N HIS A 12 30.61 16.05 -39.53
CA HIS A 12 31.54 16.12 -40.67
C HIS A 12 33.01 16.39 -40.32
N THR A 13 33.37 16.36 -39.04
CA THR A 13 34.77 16.47 -38.59
C THR A 13 35.24 15.21 -37.88
N VAL A 14 36.54 14.94 -37.96
CA VAL A 14 37.14 13.78 -37.29
C VAL A 14 37.48 14.16 -35.86
N VAL A 15 36.77 13.57 -34.90
CA VAL A 15 37.01 13.74 -33.47
C VAL A 15 37.91 12.63 -32.96
N SER A 16 39.00 12.97 -32.26
CA SER A 16 39.91 11.98 -31.70
C SER A 16 39.27 11.17 -30.57
N GLN A 17 39.74 9.94 -30.37
CA GLN A 17 39.20 9.07 -29.32
C GLN A 17 39.37 9.70 -27.94
N GLU A 18 40.52 10.32 -27.68
CA GLU A 18 40.82 11.00 -26.41
C GLU A 18 39.97 12.26 -26.23
N ALA A 19 39.82 13.10 -27.26
CA ALA A 19 38.98 14.30 -27.18
C ALA A 19 37.50 13.93 -26.93
N LEU A 20 37.00 12.93 -27.67
CA LEU A 20 35.64 12.42 -27.50
C LEU A 20 35.43 11.82 -26.11
N TYR A 21 36.41 11.07 -25.60
CA TYR A 21 36.35 10.50 -24.26
C TYR A 21 36.36 11.59 -23.19
N ASN A 22 37.28 12.56 -23.27
CA ASN A 22 37.41 13.64 -22.29
C ASN A 22 36.18 14.54 -22.26
N ALA A 23 35.54 14.78 -23.40
CA ALA A 23 34.31 15.56 -23.45
C ALA A 23 33.13 14.87 -22.76
N VAL A 24 33.05 13.54 -22.86
CA VAL A 24 31.94 12.75 -22.31
C VAL A 24 32.20 12.30 -20.87
N TRP A 25 33.46 12.05 -20.52
CA TRP A 25 33.93 11.60 -19.21
C TRP A 25 35.12 12.44 -18.71
N PRO A 26 34.90 13.71 -18.34
CA PRO A 26 35.99 14.66 -18.01
C PRO A 26 36.84 14.29 -16.79
N ARG A 27 36.41 13.33 -15.96
CA ARG A 27 37.15 12.84 -14.79
C ARG A 27 37.54 11.36 -14.89
N GLY A 28 37.35 10.75 -16.07
CA GLY A 28 37.67 9.34 -16.31
C GLY A 28 39.10 9.17 -16.82
N ILE A 29 39.72 8.04 -16.49
CA ILE A 29 40.96 7.62 -17.16
C ILE A 29 40.60 7.09 -18.54
N PHE A 30 41.27 7.61 -19.58
CA PHE A 30 41.01 7.23 -20.96
C PHE A 30 41.02 5.70 -21.15
N ASN A 31 39.89 5.15 -21.60
CA ASN A 31 39.72 3.74 -21.89
C ASN A 31 39.08 3.55 -23.28
N PRO A 32 39.87 3.14 -24.30
CA PRO A 32 39.37 2.91 -25.65
C PRO A 32 38.22 1.89 -25.74
N GLY A 33 38.21 0.88 -24.88
CA GLY A 33 37.20 -0.19 -24.90
C GLY A 33 35.80 0.32 -24.55
N VAL A 34 35.70 1.27 -23.63
CA VAL A 34 34.42 1.92 -23.28
C VAL A 34 33.88 2.69 -24.48
N LEU A 35 34.75 3.47 -25.14
CA LEU A 35 34.35 4.25 -26.31
C LEU A 35 33.92 3.35 -27.47
N GLN A 36 34.66 2.29 -27.76
CA GLN A 36 34.31 1.32 -28.79
C GLN A 36 32.94 0.66 -28.53
N ARG A 37 32.63 0.31 -27.28
CA ARG A 37 31.32 -0.24 -26.90
C ARG A 37 30.20 0.76 -27.11
N CYS A 38 30.41 2.03 -26.76
CA CYS A 38 29.44 3.09 -27.01
C CYS A 38 29.21 3.29 -28.52
N ILE A 39 30.26 3.32 -29.33
CA ILE A 39 30.13 3.43 -30.80
C ILE A 39 29.36 2.23 -31.37
N ALA A 40 29.63 1.00 -30.90
CA ALA A 40 28.90 -0.19 -31.33
C ALA A 40 27.40 -0.12 -30.98
N GLN A 41 27.06 0.38 -29.78
CA GLN A 41 25.67 0.60 -29.36
C GLN A 41 24.99 1.68 -30.20
N LEU A 42 25.68 2.78 -30.51
CA LEU A 42 25.16 3.83 -31.38
C LEU A 42 24.90 3.31 -32.79
N ARG A 43 25.83 2.54 -33.37
CA ARG A 43 25.63 1.90 -34.67
C ARG A 43 24.40 1.00 -34.67
N LYS A 44 24.22 0.16 -33.64
CA LYS A 44 23.02 -0.68 -33.52
C LYS A 44 21.73 0.15 -33.45
N ALA A 45 21.72 1.22 -32.66
CA ALA A 45 20.56 2.10 -32.51
C ALA A 45 20.22 2.88 -33.78
N LEU A 46 21.23 3.22 -34.59
CA LEU A 46 21.09 3.92 -35.88
C LEU A 46 20.94 2.95 -37.06
N SER A 47 20.96 1.64 -36.82
CA SER A 47 21.00 0.62 -37.88
C SER A 47 22.18 0.81 -38.86
N ASP A 48 23.32 1.26 -38.36
CA ASP A 48 24.56 1.52 -39.11
C ASP A 48 25.46 0.27 -39.10
N ASP A 49 26.01 -0.12 -40.26
CA ASP A 49 26.96 -1.23 -40.37
C ASP A 49 28.40 -0.71 -40.27
N ALA A 50 29.23 -1.40 -39.47
CA ALA A 50 30.65 -1.05 -39.35
C ALA A 50 31.45 -1.32 -40.63
N LYS A 51 31.01 -2.27 -41.48
CA LYS A 51 31.67 -2.57 -42.77
C LYS A 51 31.35 -1.52 -43.83
N ASN A 52 30.11 -1.02 -43.82
CA ASN A 52 29.61 0.00 -44.75
C ASN A 52 28.98 1.16 -43.96
N PRO A 53 29.81 2.00 -43.29
CA PRO A 53 29.30 3.04 -42.40
C PRO A 53 28.62 4.17 -43.18
N VAL A 54 27.33 4.37 -42.92
CA VAL A 54 26.51 5.47 -43.45
C VAL A 54 26.51 6.64 -42.48
N PHE A 55 26.44 6.37 -41.17
CA PHE A 55 26.34 7.42 -40.14
C PHE A 55 27.66 7.69 -39.45
N ILE A 56 28.31 6.66 -38.88
CA ILE A 56 29.52 6.83 -38.06
C ILE A 56 30.72 6.19 -38.77
N LYS A 57 31.60 7.01 -39.34
CA LYS A 57 32.86 6.54 -39.95
C LYS A 57 33.95 6.39 -38.91
N THR A 58 34.65 5.25 -38.96
CA THR A 58 35.87 5.02 -38.17
C THR A 58 37.07 5.45 -39.00
N HIS A 59 37.91 6.32 -38.45
CA HIS A 59 39.20 6.69 -39.01
C HIS A 59 40.30 6.01 -38.18
N PRO A 60 40.94 4.93 -38.68
CA PRO A 60 41.94 4.19 -37.91
C PRO A 60 43.02 5.10 -37.34
N LYS A 61 43.34 4.92 -36.05
CA LYS A 61 44.32 5.73 -35.28
C LYS A 61 44.00 7.22 -35.15
N ARG A 62 42.92 7.72 -35.75
CA ARG A 62 42.53 9.14 -35.72
C ARG A 62 41.28 9.37 -34.89
N GLY A 63 40.26 8.52 -35.00
CA GLY A 63 39.03 8.65 -34.23
C GLY A 63 37.77 8.35 -35.04
N TYR A 64 36.72 9.15 -34.84
CA TYR A 64 35.39 8.93 -35.42
C TYR A 64 34.83 10.23 -36.02
N SER A 65 34.05 10.13 -37.09
CA SER A 65 33.25 11.23 -37.63
C SER A 65 31.79 10.82 -37.78
N LEU A 66 30.89 11.78 -37.59
CA LEU A 66 29.47 11.63 -37.91
C LEU A 66 29.20 12.30 -39.26
N GLU A 67 28.73 11.53 -40.23
CA GLU A 67 28.49 11.99 -41.61
C GLU A 67 27.03 12.42 -41.84
N ALA A 68 26.20 12.35 -40.79
CA ALA A 68 24.83 12.81 -40.82
C ALA A 68 24.72 14.24 -40.27
N THR A 69 23.98 15.08 -40.98
CA THR A 69 23.60 16.41 -40.50
C THR A 69 22.39 16.27 -39.56
N PRO A 70 22.52 16.59 -38.26
CA PRO A 70 21.41 16.48 -37.32
C PRO A 70 20.33 17.53 -37.63
N GLU A 71 19.14 17.08 -38.02
CA GLU A 71 17.97 17.96 -38.14
C GLU A 71 17.30 18.08 -36.75
N ARG A 72 17.32 19.29 -36.17
CA ARG A 72 16.63 19.55 -34.90
C ARG A 72 15.13 19.67 -35.17
N LYS A 73 14.40 18.55 -35.09
CA LYS A 73 12.94 18.60 -34.96
C LYS A 73 12.60 19.18 -33.59
N MET A 74 12.16 20.43 -33.56
CA MET A 74 11.53 21.02 -32.38
C MET A 74 10.21 20.29 -32.16
N THR A 75 10.24 19.17 -31.43
CA THR A 75 9.02 18.60 -30.89
C THR A 75 8.54 19.56 -29.80
N SER A 76 7.63 20.47 -30.16
CA SER A 76 6.82 21.19 -29.19
C SER A 76 6.05 20.13 -28.40
N SER A 77 6.62 19.71 -27.28
CA SER A 77 5.97 18.83 -26.32
C SER A 77 4.96 19.69 -25.56
N SER A 78 3.87 20.07 -26.23
CA SER A 78 2.69 20.59 -25.56
C SER A 78 2.06 19.42 -24.81
N LYS A 79 2.50 19.20 -23.57
CA LYS A 79 2.02 18.16 -22.65
C LYS A 79 0.52 18.35 -22.38
N PRO A 80 -0.39 17.63 -23.08
CA PRO A 80 -1.83 17.86 -22.99
C PRO A 80 -2.47 17.12 -21.80
N TRP A 81 -1.65 16.41 -21.01
CA TRP A 81 -2.08 15.61 -19.85
C TRP A 81 -2.24 16.43 -18.57
N LEU A 82 -1.66 17.64 -18.50
CA LEU A 82 -1.79 18.55 -17.35
C LEU A 82 -3.26 18.86 -16.99
N PRO A 83 -4.17 19.21 -17.93
CA PRO A 83 -5.58 19.43 -17.57
C PRO A 83 -6.28 18.13 -17.11
N ILE A 84 -5.92 16.97 -17.68
CA ILE A 84 -6.51 15.68 -17.30
C ILE A 84 -6.14 15.32 -15.85
N PHE A 85 -4.88 15.55 -15.46
CA PHE A 85 -4.40 15.31 -14.10
C PHE A 85 -5.08 16.23 -13.06
N VAL A 86 -5.33 17.49 -13.41
CA VAL A 86 -6.02 18.43 -12.52
C VAL A 86 -7.49 18.03 -12.31
N ILE A 87 -8.18 17.60 -13.38
CA ILE A 87 -9.58 17.15 -13.29
C ILE A 87 -9.68 15.87 -12.46
N THR A 88 -8.80 14.89 -12.64
CA THR A 88 -8.82 13.66 -11.84
C THR A 88 -8.56 13.91 -10.37
N VAL A 89 -7.60 14.80 -10.02
CA VAL A 89 -7.35 15.19 -8.62
C VAL A 89 -8.55 15.92 -8.02
N ALA A 90 -9.17 16.84 -8.76
CA ALA A 90 -10.36 17.56 -8.29
C ALA A 90 -11.54 16.61 -8.02
N VAL A 91 -11.79 15.65 -8.93
CA VAL A 91 -12.83 14.63 -8.75
C VAL A 91 -12.53 13.73 -7.56
N LEU A 92 -11.27 13.30 -7.38
CA LEU A 92 -10.85 12.47 -6.25
C LEU A 92 -11.05 13.19 -4.90
N LEU A 93 -10.74 14.49 -4.82
CA LEU A 93 -10.95 15.27 -3.60
C LEU A 93 -12.45 15.44 -3.29
N LEU A 94 -13.27 15.59 -4.32
CA LEU A 94 -14.72 15.74 -4.18
C LEU A 94 -15.38 14.43 -3.71
N THR A 95 -14.91 13.27 -4.20
CA THR A 95 -15.38 11.97 -3.72
C THR A 95 -14.96 11.72 -2.28
N ILE A 96 -13.72 12.04 -1.90
CA ILE A 96 -13.24 11.90 -0.51
C ILE A 96 -14.06 12.78 0.46
N GLY A 97 -14.44 14.00 0.04
CA GLY A 97 -15.28 14.89 0.85
C GLY A 97 -16.73 14.41 1.02
N PHE A 98 -17.23 13.54 0.14
CA PHE A 98 -18.59 13.01 0.19
C PHE A 98 -18.69 11.65 0.89
N VAL A 99 -17.56 10.97 1.13
CA VAL A 99 -17.52 9.81 2.03
C VAL A 99 -17.71 10.35 3.46
N GLY A 100 -18.95 10.33 3.93
CA GLY A 100 -19.30 10.72 5.29
C GLY A 100 -18.37 10.05 6.31
N LYS A 101 -17.95 10.80 7.33
CA LYS A 101 -17.12 10.23 8.41
C LYS A 101 -17.88 9.03 8.99
N PRO A 102 -17.22 7.86 9.17
CA PRO A 102 -17.87 6.72 9.78
C PRO A 102 -18.46 7.16 11.12
N THR A 103 -19.77 7.05 11.27
CA THR A 103 -20.44 7.36 12.53
C THR A 103 -19.97 6.33 13.54
N GLU A 104 -19.14 6.75 14.50
CA GLU A 104 -18.79 5.86 15.60
C GLU A 104 -20.07 5.49 16.34
N PRO A 105 -20.33 4.18 16.58
CA PRO A 105 -21.50 3.76 17.32
C PRO A 105 -21.40 4.34 18.73
N THR A 106 -22.15 5.40 18.99
CA THR A 106 -22.21 6.01 20.31
C THR A 106 -23.25 5.24 21.11
N PHE A 107 -22.84 4.58 22.19
CA PHE A 107 -23.80 3.99 23.13
C PHE A 107 -24.62 5.11 23.78
N THR A 108 -25.92 5.16 23.47
CA THR A 108 -26.86 6.14 24.03
C THR A 108 -27.72 5.57 25.16
N GLY A 109 -27.44 4.33 25.58
CA GLY A 109 -28.21 3.64 26.62
C GLY A 109 -27.89 4.13 28.03
N ARG A 110 -28.73 3.73 28.99
CA ARG A 110 -28.49 3.94 30.42
C ARG A 110 -27.82 2.70 30.99
N LEU A 111 -26.68 2.87 31.67
CA LEU A 111 -26.07 1.79 32.44
C LEU A 111 -26.79 1.67 33.79
N THR A 112 -27.28 0.47 34.10
CA THR A 112 -27.90 0.14 35.39
C THR A 112 -27.28 -1.13 35.93
N ALA A 113 -26.97 -1.14 37.23
CA ALA A 113 -26.57 -2.38 37.90
C ALA A 113 -27.78 -3.32 37.96
N ILE A 114 -27.64 -4.52 37.39
CA ILE A 114 -28.68 -5.56 37.40
C ILE A 114 -28.47 -6.50 38.60
N THR A 115 -27.22 -6.69 39.03
CA THR A 115 -26.87 -7.38 40.28
C THR A 115 -26.14 -6.42 41.22
N SER A 116 -26.30 -6.61 42.54
CA SER A 116 -25.71 -5.75 43.58
C SER A 116 -25.28 -6.57 44.80
N SER A 117 -24.63 -7.71 44.57
CA SER A 117 -24.05 -8.54 45.63
C SER A 117 -22.55 -8.34 45.73
N ASP A 118 -21.97 -8.58 46.92
CA ASP A 118 -20.52 -8.60 47.13
C ASP A 118 -19.81 -9.86 46.57
N SER A 119 -20.55 -10.69 45.80
CA SER A 119 -20.06 -11.92 45.17
C SER A 119 -19.67 -11.69 43.70
N TYR A 120 -18.88 -12.60 43.14
CA TYR A 120 -18.50 -12.55 41.73
C TYR A 120 -19.57 -13.21 40.85
N ASP A 121 -20.16 -12.44 39.95
CA ASP A 121 -21.18 -12.89 39.00
C ASP A 121 -20.57 -13.04 37.60
N PHE A 122 -20.65 -14.24 37.01
CA PHE A 122 -20.01 -14.55 35.72
C PHE A 122 -20.80 -15.59 34.89
N TYR A 123 -20.38 -15.79 33.64
CA TYR A 123 -21.07 -16.62 32.63
C TYR A 123 -22.57 -16.26 32.47
N PRO A 124 -22.91 -15.00 32.08
CA PRO A 124 -24.30 -14.61 31.86
C PRO A 124 -24.91 -15.33 30.65
N ALA A 125 -26.13 -15.82 30.80
CA ALA A 125 -26.93 -16.42 29.75
C ALA A 125 -28.37 -15.87 29.81
N TYR A 126 -28.81 -15.19 28.75
CA TYR A 126 -30.19 -14.70 28.62
C TYR A 126 -31.10 -15.79 28.06
N THR A 127 -32.35 -15.81 28.52
CA THR A 127 -33.41 -16.54 27.82
C THR A 127 -33.62 -15.95 26.43
N GLN A 128 -34.17 -16.75 25.49
CA GLN A 128 -34.40 -16.30 24.12
C GLN A 128 -35.36 -15.08 24.04
N ASP A 129 -36.23 -14.91 25.03
CA ASP A 129 -37.13 -13.76 25.16
C ASP A 129 -36.55 -12.59 25.97
N GLU A 130 -35.28 -12.68 26.38
CA GLU A 130 -34.51 -11.69 27.14
C GLU A 130 -35.14 -11.27 28.48
N LYS A 131 -36.13 -12.00 29.00
CA LYS A 131 -36.80 -11.68 30.27
C LYS A 131 -36.07 -12.17 31.50
N SER A 132 -35.27 -13.22 31.35
CA SER A 132 -34.53 -13.81 32.46
C SER A 132 -33.05 -13.93 32.13
N LEU A 133 -32.22 -13.69 33.14
CA LEU A 133 -30.78 -13.80 33.07
C LEU A 133 -30.32 -14.85 34.10
N ALA A 134 -29.69 -15.91 33.61
CA ALA A 134 -28.98 -16.86 34.45
C ALA A 134 -27.50 -16.48 34.49
N PHE A 135 -26.87 -16.64 35.65
CA PHE A 135 -25.42 -16.49 35.80
C PHE A 135 -24.93 -17.38 36.95
N ILE A 136 -23.62 -17.58 37.01
CA ILE A 136 -22.97 -18.27 38.11
C ILE A 136 -22.47 -17.21 39.08
N ARG A 137 -22.89 -17.33 40.34
CA ARG A 137 -22.41 -16.52 41.45
C ARG A 137 -21.43 -17.32 42.29
N GLN A 138 -20.22 -16.80 42.46
CA GLN A 138 -19.21 -17.36 43.35
C GLN A 138 -19.07 -16.52 44.61
N SER A 139 -19.27 -17.18 45.75
CA SER A 139 -19.11 -16.62 47.08
C SER A 139 -18.09 -17.42 47.89
N GLU A 140 -17.81 -17.02 49.12
CA GLU A 140 -16.97 -17.80 50.05
C GLU A 140 -17.54 -19.20 50.33
N HIS A 141 -18.85 -19.39 50.15
CA HIS A 141 -19.55 -20.65 50.40
C HIS A 141 -19.66 -21.55 49.16
N GLY A 142 -18.97 -21.19 48.07
CA GLY A 142 -18.98 -21.93 46.81
C GLY A 142 -19.78 -21.25 45.70
N SER A 143 -19.99 -22.01 44.62
CA SER A 143 -20.66 -21.55 43.41
C SER A 143 -22.13 -21.97 43.38
N GLN A 144 -22.98 -21.04 42.96
CA GLN A 144 -24.42 -21.27 42.76
C GLN A 144 -24.87 -20.69 41.42
N ILE A 145 -25.89 -21.30 40.83
CA ILE A 145 -26.57 -20.76 39.64
C ILE A 145 -27.71 -19.89 40.13
N VAL A 146 -27.77 -18.65 39.66
CA VAL A 146 -28.83 -17.69 40.01
C VAL A 146 -29.55 -17.29 38.73
N VAL A 147 -30.87 -17.25 38.79
CA VAL A 147 -31.73 -16.72 37.72
C VAL A 147 -32.45 -15.50 38.25
N ILE A 148 -32.35 -14.40 37.51
CA ILE A 148 -32.99 -13.13 37.85
C ILE A 148 -33.87 -12.64 36.70
N ASP A 149 -34.81 -11.76 37.03
CA ASP A 149 -35.53 -10.96 36.05
C ASP A 149 -34.61 -9.89 35.45
N SER A 150 -34.53 -9.80 34.13
CA SER A 150 -33.55 -8.96 33.42
C SER A 150 -33.82 -7.46 33.54
N GLN A 151 -35.05 -7.05 33.83
CA GLN A 151 -35.45 -5.64 33.91
C GLN A 151 -35.35 -5.10 35.33
N THR A 152 -35.72 -5.93 36.30
CA THR A 152 -35.82 -5.54 37.71
C THR A 152 -34.61 -5.97 38.53
N GLY A 153 -33.82 -6.93 38.04
CA GLY A 153 -32.70 -7.53 38.77
C GLY A 153 -33.14 -8.45 39.92
N LYS A 154 -34.43 -8.74 40.02
CA LYS A 154 -34.99 -9.54 41.13
C LYS A 154 -34.64 -11.01 40.97
N GLU A 155 -34.09 -11.61 42.02
CA GLU A 155 -33.82 -13.05 42.04
C GLU A 155 -35.12 -13.87 42.00
N MET A 156 -35.17 -14.81 41.05
CA MET A 156 -36.29 -15.71 40.81
C MET A 156 -35.97 -17.13 41.30
N LEU A 157 -34.76 -17.61 41.07
CA LEU A 157 -34.31 -18.95 41.44
C LEU A 157 -32.83 -18.94 41.81
N SER A 158 -32.46 -19.75 42.80
CA SER A 158 -31.06 -20.07 43.11
C SER A 158 -30.87 -21.57 43.29
N LEU A 159 -29.78 -22.10 42.73
CA LEU A 159 -29.40 -23.51 42.82
C LEU A 159 -27.98 -23.62 43.37
N ASN A 160 -27.86 -24.03 44.64
CA ASN A 160 -26.60 -24.31 45.30
C ASN A 160 -26.43 -25.83 45.51
N LYS A 161 -25.54 -26.44 44.74
CA LYS A 161 -25.19 -27.87 44.85
C LYS A 161 -23.72 -28.10 45.22
N ASN A 162 -22.97 -27.05 45.61
CA ASN A 162 -21.52 -27.13 45.83
C ASN A 162 -20.74 -27.79 44.67
N LEU A 163 -21.14 -27.49 43.44
CA LEU A 163 -20.49 -27.97 42.22
C LEU A 163 -19.68 -26.84 41.58
N ASN A 164 -18.67 -27.20 40.80
CA ASN A 164 -17.91 -26.26 40.01
C ASN A 164 -18.57 -26.07 38.64
N TYR A 165 -19.29 -24.96 38.46
CA TYR A 165 -19.94 -24.61 37.20
C TYR A 165 -18.99 -23.75 36.33
N GLN A 166 -18.79 -24.13 35.06
CA GLN A 166 -17.85 -23.48 34.14
C GLN A 166 -18.51 -22.87 32.90
N GLY A 167 -19.84 -22.90 32.85
CA GLY A 167 -20.62 -22.35 31.76
C GLY A 167 -22.11 -22.52 32.06
N LEU A 168 -22.91 -21.73 31.35
CA LEU A 168 -24.36 -21.81 31.38
C LEU A 168 -24.89 -21.60 29.97
N ALA A 169 -25.86 -22.41 29.59
CA ALA A 169 -26.67 -22.17 28.40
C ALA A 169 -28.13 -22.51 28.66
N TRP A 170 -29.03 -21.67 28.15
CA TRP A 170 -30.45 -22.00 28.09
C TRP A 170 -30.71 -22.99 26.95
N ALA A 171 -31.58 -23.95 27.21
CA ALA A 171 -32.19 -24.74 26.16
C ALA A 171 -33.15 -23.87 25.33
N ALA A 172 -33.48 -24.32 24.12
CA ALA A 172 -34.39 -23.61 23.22
C ALA A 172 -35.83 -23.48 23.77
N ASP A 173 -36.19 -24.28 24.78
CA ASP A 173 -37.48 -24.18 25.47
C ASP A 173 -37.58 -22.97 26.43
N GLY A 174 -36.45 -22.34 26.77
CA GLY A 174 -36.37 -21.25 27.75
C GLY A 174 -36.66 -21.66 29.20
N LEU A 175 -36.82 -22.96 29.47
CA LEU A 175 -37.18 -23.52 30.77
C LEU A 175 -36.05 -24.37 31.37
N THR A 176 -35.13 -24.85 30.54
CA THR A 176 -34.04 -25.74 30.94
C THR A 176 -32.68 -25.05 30.85
N LEU A 177 -31.80 -25.32 31.82
CA LEU A 177 -30.41 -24.84 31.88
C LEU A 177 -29.42 -26.01 31.79
N TYR A 178 -28.34 -25.83 31.03
CA TYR A 178 -27.20 -26.74 30.90
C TYR A 178 -25.90 -26.10 31.39
#